data_AF-A0A376L6I0-F1
#
_entry.id   AF-A0A376L6I0-F1
#
_cell.length_a   1.000
_cell.length_b   1.000
_cell.length_c   1.000
_cell.angle_alpha   90.00
_cell.angle_beta   90.00
_cell.angle_gamma   90.00
#
_symmetry.space_group_name_H-M   'P 1'
#
loop_
_entity.id
_entity.type
_entity.pdbx_description
1 polymer ?
#
loop_
_entity_poly.entity_id
_entity_poly.type
_entity_poly.pdbx_seq_one_letter_code
_entity_poly.pdbx_strand_id
1 'polypeptide(L)'
;MPKPLASLVLILPTCSSSGTGSAAVTLCGQRLACRLFSPIGFDNFVELLSGAHAMDKHFSTTPAEKNLPVLLALIGIWYNNFFGAETEAILPYDQYMHRFAAYFQQGNMESNGKYVDRNGNVVDYQTGPIIWGEPGTNGQHAFYQLIHQGTKMVPCDFIAPAITHNPLSDHHQKLLSNFFAQTEALAFGKSREVVEQEYRDQGKDPATLDYVVPFKVFEGNRPTNSILLREITPFSLGALIALYEHKIFTQGVILNIFTFDQWGVELGKQLANRILPELKDDKEISSHDSSTNGLINRYKAWRG
;
A
#
# COMPACT_ATOMS: atom_id res chain seq x y z
N MET A 1 -18.08 -13.83 -17.15
CA MET A 1 -17.72 -13.21 -15.86
C MET A 1 -18.22 -11.78 -15.85
N PRO A 2 -18.81 -11.26 -14.77
CA PRO A 2 -19.18 -9.86 -14.68
C PRO A 2 -17.90 -9.00 -14.75
N LYS A 3 -17.96 -7.87 -15.47
CA LYS A 3 -16.83 -6.93 -15.61
C LYS A 3 -16.61 -6.20 -14.27
N PRO A 4 -15.47 -6.35 -13.57
CA PRO A 4 -15.18 -5.51 -12.41
C PRO A 4 -14.81 -4.10 -12.87
N LEU A 5 -15.79 -3.20 -12.88
CA LEU A 5 -15.58 -1.76 -12.88
C LEU A 5 -15.91 -1.24 -11.49
N ALA A 6 -14.96 -1.39 -10.56
CA ALA A 6 -14.95 -0.63 -9.32
C ALA A 6 -13.72 0.28 -9.35
N SER A 7 -13.83 1.38 -10.10
CA SER A 7 -12.98 2.55 -9.89
C SER A 7 -13.66 3.39 -8.82
N LEU A 8 -13.24 3.23 -7.56
CA LEU A 8 -13.75 4.06 -6.48
C LEU A 8 -12.93 5.34 -6.41
N VAL A 9 -13.59 6.49 -6.53
CA VAL A 9 -12.97 7.80 -6.31
C VAL A 9 -13.32 8.27 -4.91
N LEU A 10 -12.31 8.50 -4.09
CA LEU A 10 -12.41 9.05 -2.76
C LEU A 10 -11.84 10.46 -2.73
N ILE A 11 -12.69 11.43 -2.38
CA ILE A 11 -12.28 12.82 -2.14
C ILE A 11 -12.35 13.04 -0.62
N LEU A 12 -11.21 13.21 0.02
CA LEU A 12 -11.17 13.48 1.46
C LEU A 12 -11.55 14.95 1.73
N PRO A 13 -12.46 15.22 2.69
CA PRO A 13 -12.89 16.58 3.01
C PRO A 13 -11.75 17.41 3.61
N THR A 14 -11.77 18.71 3.38
CA THR A 14 -10.82 19.68 3.94
C THR A 14 -11.37 20.30 5.23
N CYS A 15 -10.52 20.53 6.21
CA CYS A 15 -10.89 21.26 7.42
C CYS A 15 -11.26 22.72 7.07
N SER A 16 -12.49 23.16 7.37
CA SER A 16 -12.87 24.56 7.40
C SER A 16 -12.52 25.13 8.77
N SER A 17 -11.57 26.05 8.83
CA SER A 17 -11.11 26.66 10.09
C SER A 17 -12.20 27.49 10.76
N SER A 18 -12.72 27.03 11.90
CA SER A 18 -13.23 27.89 12.97
C SER A 18 -13.38 27.10 14.28
N GLY A 19 -12.65 27.53 15.32
CA GLY A 19 -12.87 27.08 16.70
C GLY A 19 -11.59 26.78 17.45
N THR A 20 -11.03 27.81 18.10
CA THR A 20 -10.09 27.63 19.22
C THR A 20 -10.81 26.93 20.37
N GLY A 21 -10.49 25.65 20.59
CA GLY A 21 -11.01 24.85 21.69
C GLY A 21 -9.88 24.05 22.34
N SER A 22 -9.41 24.53 23.49
CA SER A 22 -8.44 23.83 24.34
C SER A 22 -8.98 22.45 24.75
N ALA A 23 -8.30 21.40 24.32
CA ALA A 23 -8.39 20.08 24.93
C ALA A 23 -6.97 19.51 25.01
N ALA A 24 -6.34 19.67 26.17
CA ALA A 24 -5.12 18.98 26.53
C ALA A 24 -5.39 17.47 26.56
N VAL A 25 -5.11 16.78 25.45
CA VAL A 25 -5.13 15.32 25.41
C VAL A 25 -3.80 14.82 25.94
N THR A 26 -3.83 14.39 27.19
CA THR A 26 -2.74 13.65 27.85
C THR A 26 -2.58 12.29 27.16
N LEU A 27 -1.58 12.17 26.28
CA LEU A 27 -1.06 10.89 25.78
C LEU A 27 0.46 11.00 25.59
N CYS A 28 1.16 11.24 26.71
CA CYS A 28 2.62 11.12 26.80
C CYS A 28 3.03 9.63 26.95
N GLY A 29 2.53 8.77 26.06
CA GLY A 29 2.57 7.31 26.18
C GLY A 29 3.49 6.58 25.18
N GLN A 30 4.17 7.24 24.25
CA GLN A 30 5.12 6.59 23.34
C GLN A 30 6.34 7.47 23.09
N ARG A 31 7.50 7.06 23.63
CA ARG A 31 8.81 7.68 23.36
C ARG A 31 9.20 7.74 21.88
N LEU A 32 8.48 7.04 20.99
CA LEU A 32 8.63 7.14 19.53
C LEU A 32 8.22 8.53 18.98
N ALA A 33 7.20 9.17 19.57
CA ALA A 33 6.70 10.48 19.12
C ALA A 33 7.73 11.61 19.30
N CYS A 34 8.67 11.46 20.25
CA CYS A 34 9.74 12.43 20.51
C CYS A 34 10.59 12.78 19.27
N ARG A 35 10.78 11.84 18.33
CA ARG A 35 11.56 12.09 17.11
C ARG A 35 10.79 12.85 16.04
N LEU A 36 9.45 12.81 16.06
CA LEU A 36 8.60 13.56 15.12
C LEU A 36 8.45 15.03 15.54
N PHE A 37 8.47 15.35 16.83
CA PHE A 37 8.38 16.76 17.28
C PHE A 37 9.53 17.64 16.81
N SER A 38 10.74 17.09 16.72
CA SER A 38 11.94 17.89 16.45
C SER A 38 11.98 18.52 15.04
N PRO A 39 11.57 17.83 13.94
CA PRO A 39 11.60 18.43 12.60
C PRO A 39 10.38 19.28 12.23
N ILE A 40 9.17 18.98 12.74
CA ILE A 40 7.93 19.66 12.30
C ILE A 40 7.30 20.58 13.37
N GLY A 41 7.77 20.55 14.61
CA GLY A 41 7.19 21.34 15.71
C GLY A 41 5.94 20.71 16.31
N PHE A 42 5.58 21.16 17.53
CA PHE A 42 4.47 20.59 18.31
C PHE A 42 3.10 20.86 17.66
N ASP A 43 2.89 22.06 17.12
CA ASP A 43 1.60 22.44 16.52
C ASP A 43 1.25 21.58 15.30
N ASN A 44 2.22 21.30 14.42
CA ASN A 44 2.02 20.39 13.30
C ASN A 44 1.78 18.94 13.76
N PHE A 45 2.38 18.53 14.87
CA PHE A 45 2.08 17.21 15.44
C PHE A 45 0.65 17.14 16.00
N VAL A 46 0.17 18.21 16.64
CA VAL A 46 -1.23 18.30 17.08
C VAL A 46 -2.18 18.26 15.89
N GLU A 47 -1.84 18.93 14.78
CA GLU A 47 -2.63 18.85 13.54
C GLU A 47 -2.65 17.43 12.97
N LEU A 48 -1.52 16.72 12.97
CA LEU A 48 -1.45 15.30 12.60
C LEU A 48 -2.41 14.44 13.44
N LEU A 49 -2.36 14.59 14.76
CA LEU A 49 -3.27 13.87 15.67
C LEU A 49 -4.74 14.27 15.45
N SER A 50 -5.01 15.54 15.19
CA SER A 50 -6.35 16.05 14.93
C SER A 50 -6.93 15.47 13.63
N GLY A 51 -6.09 15.28 12.62
CA GLY A 51 -6.44 14.60 11.38
C GLY A 51 -6.83 13.14 11.60
N ALA A 52 -6.00 12.40 12.35
CA ALA A 52 -6.30 11.02 12.72
C ALA A 52 -7.61 10.93 13.52
N HIS A 53 -7.80 11.80 14.51
CA HIS A 53 -9.02 11.86 15.32
C HIS A 53 -10.28 12.14 14.50
N ALA A 54 -10.19 13.02 13.49
CA ALA A 54 -11.30 13.27 12.58
C ALA A 54 -11.70 12.00 11.81
N MET A 55 -10.72 11.20 11.38
CA MET A 55 -10.97 9.91 10.72
C MET A 55 -11.51 8.86 11.71
N ASP A 56 -11.07 8.84 12.97
CA ASP A 56 -11.64 7.98 14.01
C ASP A 56 -13.13 8.26 14.22
N LYS A 57 -13.49 9.55 14.26
CA LYS A 57 -14.88 9.98 14.39
C LYS A 57 -15.69 9.58 13.16
N HIS A 58 -15.14 9.76 11.96
CA HIS A 58 -15.77 9.28 10.72
C HIS A 58 -16.01 7.77 10.76
N PHE A 59 -14.99 6.98 11.13
CA PHE A 59 -15.07 5.53 11.20
C PHE A 59 -16.10 5.03 12.22
N SER A 60 -16.16 5.65 13.40
CA SER A 60 -17.02 5.20 14.49
C SER A 60 -18.49 5.64 14.39
N THR A 61 -18.78 6.71 13.65
CA THR A 61 -20.14 7.30 13.60
C THR A 61 -20.83 7.20 12.24
N THR A 62 -20.09 6.98 11.16
CA THR A 62 -20.67 6.96 9.80
C THR A 62 -21.25 5.57 9.48
N PRO A 63 -22.49 5.48 8.95
CA PRO A 63 -23.07 4.23 8.46
C PRO A 63 -22.15 3.51 7.47
N ALA A 64 -22.12 2.18 7.52
CA ALA A 64 -21.16 1.35 6.82
C ALA A 64 -21.09 1.64 5.30
N GLU A 65 -22.21 1.94 4.66
CA GLU A 65 -22.34 2.18 3.22
C GLU A 65 -21.67 3.50 2.78
N LYS A 66 -21.36 4.38 3.73
CA LYS A 66 -20.67 5.67 3.51
C LYS A 66 -19.34 5.76 4.27
N ASN A 67 -18.95 4.67 4.93
CA ASN A 67 -17.78 4.64 5.80
C ASN A 67 -16.55 4.24 4.98
N LEU A 68 -15.60 5.17 4.85
CA LEU A 68 -14.50 5.04 3.89
C LEU A 68 -13.56 3.88 4.23
N PRO A 69 -13.07 3.73 5.49
CA PRO A 69 -12.31 2.54 5.87
C PRO A 69 -13.05 1.22 5.61
N VAL A 70 -14.36 1.17 5.89
CA VAL A 70 -15.17 -0.04 5.68
C VAL A 70 -15.30 -0.38 4.20
N LEU A 71 -15.60 0.60 3.35
CA LEU A 71 -15.70 0.40 1.90
C LEU A 71 -14.37 -0.09 1.32
N LEU A 72 -13.24 0.53 1.69
CA LEU A 72 -11.91 0.10 1.26
C LEU A 72 -11.57 -1.31 1.76
N ALA A 73 -11.95 -1.66 2.98
CA ALA A 73 -11.72 -2.99 3.53
C ALA A 73 -12.52 -4.06 2.78
N LEU A 74 -13.80 -3.80 2.49
CA LEU A 74 -14.67 -4.72 1.77
C LEU A 74 -14.23 -4.91 0.30
N ILE A 75 -13.79 -3.83 -0.37
CA ILE A 75 -13.20 -3.92 -1.71
C ILE A 75 -11.90 -4.74 -1.67
N GLY A 76 -11.05 -4.53 -0.67
CA GLY A 76 -9.84 -5.34 -0.48
C GLY A 76 -10.15 -6.82 -0.28
N ILE A 77 -11.11 -7.15 0.59
CA ILE A 77 -11.58 -8.53 0.82
C ILE A 77 -12.15 -9.13 -0.47
N TRP A 78 -12.88 -8.36 -1.26
CA TRP A 78 -13.42 -8.82 -2.54
C TRP A 78 -12.29 -9.33 -3.46
N TYR A 79 -11.23 -8.55 -3.62
CA TYR A 79 -10.10 -8.97 -4.47
C TYR A 79 -9.25 -10.07 -3.83
N ASN A 80 -8.99 -9.99 -2.53
CA ASN A 80 -8.16 -10.96 -1.82
C ASN A 80 -8.83 -12.35 -1.72
N ASN A 81 -10.08 -12.39 -1.24
CA ASN A 81 -10.75 -13.65 -0.89
C ASN A 81 -11.54 -14.27 -2.04
N PHE A 82 -12.01 -13.48 -3.02
CA PHE A 82 -12.81 -13.99 -4.14
C PHE A 82 -12.04 -14.02 -5.46
N PHE A 83 -11.24 -12.99 -5.76
CA PHE A 83 -10.36 -13.00 -6.94
C PHE A 83 -9.01 -13.67 -6.69
N GLY A 84 -8.64 -13.92 -5.43
CA GLY A 84 -7.35 -14.53 -5.07
C GLY A 84 -6.16 -13.61 -5.35
N ALA A 85 -6.36 -12.30 -5.39
CA ALA A 85 -5.27 -11.35 -5.58
C ALA A 85 -4.42 -11.27 -4.30
N GLU A 86 -3.20 -11.81 -4.35
CA GLU A 86 -2.31 -11.89 -3.17
C GLU A 86 -1.73 -10.55 -2.72
N THR A 87 -1.80 -9.51 -3.57
CA THR A 87 -1.06 -8.25 -3.34
C THR A 87 -1.96 -7.02 -3.52
N GLU A 88 -1.72 -5.97 -2.73
CA GLU A 88 -2.25 -4.63 -2.98
C GLU A 88 -1.09 -3.64 -3.18
N ALA A 89 -1.18 -2.79 -4.20
CA ALA A 89 -0.19 -1.75 -4.47
C ALA A 89 -0.65 -0.38 -3.95
N ILE A 90 0.19 0.32 -3.18
CA ILE A 90 -0.06 1.69 -2.73
C ILE A 90 0.87 2.62 -3.49
N LEU A 91 0.32 3.50 -4.33
CA LEU A 91 1.04 4.25 -5.36
C LEU A 91 0.81 5.76 -5.18
N PRO A 92 1.52 6.41 -4.23
CA PRO A 92 1.38 7.84 -4.00
C PRO A 92 2.09 8.65 -5.09
N TYR A 93 1.37 9.53 -5.77
CA TYR A 93 1.91 10.54 -6.69
C TYR A 93 2.36 11.76 -5.91
N ASP A 94 3.28 11.52 -4.97
CA ASP A 94 3.92 12.53 -4.14
C ASP A 94 5.26 11.97 -3.63
N GLN A 95 6.34 12.72 -3.86
CA GLN A 95 7.69 12.24 -3.53
C GLN A 95 7.98 12.27 -2.01
N TYR A 96 7.34 13.14 -1.22
CA TYR A 96 7.48 13.11 0.23
C TYR A 96 6.89 11.84 0.83
N MET A 97 5.89 11.26 0.16
CA MET A 97 5.25 10.00 0.54
C MET A 97 6.02 8.74 0.10
N HIS A 98 7.29 8.84 -0.31
CA HIS A 98 8.07 7.68 -0.80
C HIS A 98 8.22 6.51 0.20
N ARG A 99 7.98 6.74 1.50
CA ARG A 99 7.98 5.69 2.54
C ARG A 99 6.59 5.23 2.96
N PHE A 100 5.53 5.78 2.39
CA PHE A 100 4.15 5.51 2.80
C PHE A 100 3.75 4.04 2.56
N ALA A 101 4.08 3.49 1.39
CA ALA A 101 3.84 2.07 1.12
C ALA A 101 4.62 1.16 2.09
N ALA A 102 5.91 1.47 2.34
CA ALA A 102 6.74 0.72 3.28
C ALA A 102 6.27 0.81 4.74
N TYR A 103 5.66 1.93 5.15
CA TYR A 103 5.02 2.07 6.45
C TYR A 103 3.85 1.07 6.59
N PHE A 104 3.03 0.95 5.55
CA PHE A 104 1.91 0.00 5.54
C PHE A 104 2.29 -1.45 5.22
N GLN A 105 3.50 -1.72 4.75
CA GLN A 105 4.05 -3.08 4.79
C GLN A 105 4.05 -3.61 6.21
N GLN A 106 4.60 -2.83 7.15
CA GLN A 106 4.52 -3.20 8.55
C GLN A 106 3.08 -3.13 9.05
N GLY A 107 2.43 -1.97 8.91
CA GLY A 107 1.10 -1.73 9.48
C GLY A 107 0.03 -2.74 9.05
N ASN A 108 0.06 -3.21 7.81
CA ASN A 108 -0.91 -4.18 7.30
C ASN A 108 -0.42 -5.63 7.47
N MET A 109 0.78 -5.95 6.95
CA MET A 109 1.23 -7.34 6.84
C MET A 109 1.59 -7.93 8.21
N GLU A 110 2.16 -7.14 9.14
CA GLU A 110 2.43 -7.60 10.51
C GLU A 110 1.12 -7.80 11.29
N SER A 111 0.12 -6.95 11.02
CA SER A 111 -1.17 -6.99 11.70
C SER A 111 -2.05 -8.15 11.24
N ASN A 112 -2.25 -8.28 9.92
CA ASN A 112 -3.22 -9.22 9.33
C ASN A 112 -2.57 -10.43 8.62
N GLY A 113 -1.24 -10.53 8.57
CA GLY A 113 -0.51 -11.72 8.09
C GLY A 113 -0.56 -12.86 9.11
N LYS A 114 -1.77 -13.39 9.35
CA LYS A 114 -2.08 -14.37 10.39
C LYS A 114 -2.76 -15.59 9.77
N TYR A 115 -2.62 -16.76 10.38
CA TYR A 115 -3.23 -17.99 9.87
C TYR A 115 -4.10 -18.73 10.90
N VAL A 116 -4.22 -18.17 12.11
CA VAL A 116 -5.04 -18.72 13.20
C VAL A 116 -6.11 -17.70 13.55
N ASP A 117 -7.36 -18.14 13.59
CA ASP A 117 -8.51 -17.33 13.92
C ASP A 117 -8.59 -17.04 15.43
N ARG A 118 -9.50 -16.18 15.85
CA ARG A 118 -9.70 -15.80 17.26
C ARG A 118 -10.16 -16.96 18.16
N ASN A 119 -10.61 -18.07 17.57
CA ASN A 119 -11.01 -19.27 18.28
C ASN A 119 -9.85 -20.27 18.46
N GLY A 120 -8.67 -19.99 17.88
CA GLY A 120 -7.51 -20.86 17.93
C GLY A 120 -7.48 -21.91 16.82
N ASN A 121 -8.31 -21.78 15.78
CA ASN A 121 -8.33 -22.70 14.64
C ASN A 121 -7.52 -22.15 13.47
N VAL A 122 -6.88 -23.03 12.72
CA VAL A 122 -6.24 -22.66 11.46
C VAL A 122 -7.32 -22.24 10.46
N VAL A 123 -7.11 -21.09 9.80
CA VAL A 123 -8.04 -20.58 8.78
C VAL A 123 -7.95 -21.40 7.48
N ASP A 124 -9.06 -21.54 6.78
CA ASP A 124 -9.18 -22.17 5.45
C ASP A 124 -9.42 -21.14 4.33
N TYR A 125 -9.18 -19.87 4.61
CA TYR A 125 -9.33 -18.72 3.71
C TYR A 125 -8.10 -17.79 3.74
N GLN A 126 -8.00 -16.88 2.77
CA GLN A 126 -6.93 -15.87 2.71
C GLN A 126 -7.10 -14.76 3.76
N THR A 127 -5.99 -14.29 4.33
CA THR A 127 -5.94 -13.20 5.33
C THR A 127 -5.33 -11.92 4.75
N GLY A 128 -4.42 -11.24 5.45
CA GLY A 128 -3.79 -10.00 4.98
C GLY A 128 -3.00 -10.19 3.67
N PRO A 129 -3.11 -9.25 2.71
CA PRO A 129 -2.38 -9.28 1.45
C PRO A 129 -0.93 -8.80 1.61
N ILE A 130 -0.10 -9.05 0.60
CA ILE A 130 1.23 -8.45 0.48
C ILE A 130 1.10 -7.00 0.02
N ILE A 131 1.58 -6.05 0.83
CA ILE A 131 1.60 -4.63 0.48
C ILE A 131 2.92 -4.25 -0.19
N TRP A 132 2.86 -3.47 -1.26
CA TRP A 132 4.04 -2.94 -1.93
C TRP A 132 3.73 -1.65 -2.68
N GLY A 133 4.76 -0.98 -3.19
CA GLY A 133 4.60 0.21 -4.02
C GLY A 133 5.77 1.19 -3.92
N GLU A 134 5.81 2.10 -4.87
CA GLU A 134 6.76 3.21 -4.98
C GLU A 134 6.00 4.46 -5.45
N PRO A 135 6.48 5.67 -5.14
CA PRO A 135 5.80 6.88 -5.56
C PRO A 135 5.80 7.05 -7.08
N GLY A 136 4.75 7.67 -7.61
CA GLY A 136 4.69 8.10 -9.00
C GLY A 136 5.60 9.31 -9.25
N THR A 137 6.27 9.43 -10.40
CA THR A 137 6.23 8.56 -11.59
C THR A 137 7.30 7.46 -11.60
N ASN A 138 8.12 7.34 -10.55
CA ASN A 138 9.20 6.34 -10.49
C ASN A 138 8.66 4.91 -10.64
N GLY A 139 7.58 4.57 -9.93
CA GLY A 139 6.91 3.27 -10.05
C GLY A 139 6.39 2.99 -11.46
N GLN A 140 5.93 4.02 -12.19
CA GLN A 140 5.42 3.89 -13.56
C GLN A 140 6.48 3.33 -14.51
N HIS A 141 7.73 3.75 -14.34
CA HIS A 141 8.84 3.33 -15.19
C HIS A 141 9.52 2.04 -14.70
N ALA A 142 9.07 1.45 -13.59
CA ALA A 142 9.65 0.24 -13.02
C ALA A 142 8.78 -1.00 -13.26
N PHE A 143 7.54 -1.00 -12.78
CA PHE A 143 6.73 -2.23 -12.67
C PHE A 143 5.32 -2.12 -13.26
N TYR A 144 4.91 -0.96 -13.77
CA TYR A 144 3.56 -0.80 -14.34
C TYR A 144 3.36 -1.62 -15.61
N GLN A 145 4.44 -2.00 -16.32
CA GLN A 145 4.38 -2.98 -17.40
C GLN A 145 3.71 -4.29 -16.96
N LEU A 146 4.09 -4.81 -15.79
CA LEU A 146 3.49 -6.01 -15.23
C LEU A 146 2.05 -5.73 -14.77
N ILE A 147 1.79 -4.58 -14.17
CA ILE A 147 0.42 -4.22 -13.75
C ILE A 147 -0.51 -4.17 -14.98
N HIS A 148 -0.09 -3.61 -16.10
CA HIS A 148 -0.91 -3.42 -17.31
C HIS A 148 -1.06 -4.65 -18.20
N GLN A 149 0.00 -5.43 -18.40
CA GLN A 149 0.02 -6.53 -19.37
C GLN A 149 0.50 -7.87 -18.77
N GLY A 150 0.77 -7.89 -17.47
CA GLY A 150 1.06 -9.13 -16.76
C GLY A 150 -0.19 -9.94 -16.48
N THR A 151 0.03 -11.16 -15.98
CA THR A 151 -0.99 -12.18 -15.71
C THR A 151 -1.52 -12.14 -14.27
N LYS A 152 -1.07 -11.19 -13.46
CA LYS A 152 -1.49 -11.02 -12.06
C LYS A 152 -2.47 -9.86 -11.96
N MET A 153 -3.55 -10.05 -11.21
CA MET A 153 -4.42 -8.96 -10.80
C MET A 153 -3.81 -8.29 -9.57
N VAL A 154 -3.62 -6.97 -9.64
CA VAL A 154 -3.08 -6.16 -8.55
C VAL A 154 -4.03 -4.98 -8.36
N PRO A 155 -4.88 -5.00 -7.31
CA PRO A 155 -5.61 -3.82 -6.87
C PRO A 155 -4.63 -2.72 -6.46
N CYS A 156 -4.85 -1.51 -6.99
CA CYS A 156 -3.96 -0.38 -6.75
C CYS A 156 -4.70 0.80 -6.10
N ASP A 157 -4.15 1.32 -5.01
CA ASP A 157 -4.57 2.59 -4.41
C ASP A 157 -3.67 3.72 -4.93
N PHE A 158 -4.19 4.53 -5.83
CA PHE A 158 -3.54 5.74 -6.32
C PHE A 158 -3.87 6.90 -5.40
N ILE A 159 -2.86 7.62 -4.91
CA ILE A 159 -3.03 8.74 -3.98
C ILE A 159 -2.35 9.98 -4.54
N ALA A 160 -3.02 11.14 -4.56
CA ALA A 160 -2.38 12.39 -5.00
C ALA A 160 -2.93 13.62 -4.25
N PRO A 161 -2.11 14.66 -4.03
CA PRO A 161 -2.60 15.98 -3.64
C PRO A 161 -2.90 16.84 -4.87
N ALA A 162 -3.98 17.62 -4.83
CA ALA A 162 -4.32 18.59 -5.87
C ALA A 162 -3.36 19.79 -5.87
N ILE A 163 -2.80 20.15 -4.72
CA ILE A 163 -1.87 21.26 -4.49
C ILE A 163 -0.50 20.69 -4.10
N THR A 164 0.56 21.20 -4.72
CA THR A 164 1.95 20.84 -4.38
C THR A 164 2.58 21.85 -3.42
N HIS A 165 3.44 21.35 -2.52
CA HIS A 165 4.34 22.18 -1.70
C HIS A 165 5.47 22.82 -2.50
N ASN A 166 5.75 22.32 -3.71
CA ASN A 166 6.86 22.76 -4.55
C ASN A 166 6.34 23.17 -5.95
N PRO A 167 5.69 24.34 -6.08
CA PRO A 167 5.18 24.79 -7.36
C PRO A 167 6.34 25.13 -8.30
N LEU A 168 6.53 24.32 -9.33
CA LEU A 168 7.57 24.50 -10.34
C LEU A 168 7.00 24.31 -11.74
N SER A 169 6.80 25.42 -12.47
CA SER A 169 6.26 25.43 -13.83
C SER A 169 5.00 24.55 -13.97
N ASP A 170 5.00 23.57 -14.87
CA ASP A 170 3.89 22.64 -15.13
C ASP A 170 4.12 21.25 -14.51
N HIS A 171 5.11 21.08 -13.61
CA HIS A 171 5.47 19.77 -13.04
C HIS A 171 4.28 19.08 -12.36
N HIS A 172 3.53 19.81 -11.53
CA HIS A 172 2.39 19.22 -10.83
C HIS A 172 1.23 18.85 -11.76
N GLN A 173 1.03 19.62 -12.83
CA GLN A 173 0.03 19.30 -13.85
C GLN A 173 0.41 18.04 -14.64
N LYS A 174 1.69 17.89 -14.99
CA LYS A 174 2.23 16.67 -15.62
C LYS A 174 2.16 15.46 -14.68
N LEU A 175 2.40 15.64 -13.39
CA LEU A 175 2.26 14.59 -12.39
C LEU A 175 0.79 14.12 -12.29
N LEU A 176 -0.15 15.07 -12.17
CA LEU A 176 -1.57 14.76 -12.07
C LEU A 176 -2.15 14.21 -13.37
N SER A 177 -1.70 14.64 -14.55
CA SER A 177 -2.13 14.01 -15.81
C SER A 177 -1.74 12.54 -15.86
N ASN A 178 -0.56 12.18 -15.36
CA ASN A 178 -0.12 10.80 -15.19
C ASN A 178 -0.88 10.04 -14.10
N PHE A 179 -1.35 10.70 -13.04
CA PHE A 179 -2.21 10.09 -12.02
C PHE A 179 -3.56 9.69 -12.63
N PHE A 180 -4.22 10.60 -13.34
CA PHE A 180 -5.51 10.34 -13.98
C PHE A 180 -5.41 9.34 -15.13
N ALA A 181 -4.41 9.48 -16.01
CA ALA A 181 -4.27 8.64 -17.18
C ALA A 181 -3.99 7.17 -16.83
N GLN A 182 -3.28 6.88 -15.74
CA GLN A 182 -2.96 5.50 -15.38
C GLN A 182 -4.18 4.72 -14.90
N THR A 183 -5.02 5.32 -14.06
CA THR A 183 -6.24 4.64 -13.58
C THR A 183 -7.26 4.47 -14.71
N GLU A 184 -7.34 5.43 -15.63
CA GLU A 184 -8.12 5.32 -16.86
C GLU A 184 -7.62 4.17 -17.76
N ALA A 185 -6.31 4.13 -18.02
CA ALA A 185 -5.70 3.07 -18.84
C ALA A 185 -5.87 1.67 -18.23
N LEU A 186 -5.75 1.55 -16.90
CA LEU A 186 -5.97 0.28 -16.18
C LEU A 186 -7.43 -0.18 -16.27
N ALA A 187 -8.38 0.74 -16.18
CA ALA A 187 -9.80 0.41 -16.25
C ALA A 187 -10.22 0.01 -17.66
N PHE A 188 -9.83 0.77 -18.69
CA PHE A 188 -10.41 0.64 -20.03
C PHE A 188 -9.52 -0.05 -21.05
N GLY A 189 -8.20 -0.07 -20.82
CA GLY A 189 -7.25 -0.66 -21.75
C GLY A 189 -7.29 -0.02 -23.14
N LYS A 190 -6.96 -0.81 -24.15
CA LYS A 190 -6.85 -0.42 -25.55
C LYS A 190 -7.00 -1.64 -26.44
N SER A 191 -8.07 -1.68 -27.22
CA SER A 191 -8.40 -2.85 -28.05
C SER A 191 -7.48 -2.98 -29.27
N ARG A 192 -7.50 -4.16 -29.89
CA ARG A 192 -6.75 -4.43 -31.12
C ARG A 192 -7.15 -3.48 -32.25
N GLU A 193 -8.43 -3.18 -32.39
CA GLU A 193 -8.96 -2.28 -33.43
C GLU A 193 -8.39 -0.88 -33.28
N VAL A 194 -8.27 -0.37 -32.05
CA VAL A 194 -7.65 0.94 -31.78
C VAL A 194 -6.17 0.92 -32.16
N VAL A 195 -5.44 -0.14 -31.79
CA VAL A 195 -4.01 -0.30 -32.14
C VAL A 195 -3.82 -0.34 -33.66
N GLU A 196 -4.64 -1.11 -34.38
CA GLU A 196 -4.58 -1.20 -35.82
C GLU A 196 -4.94 0.14 -36.48
N GLN A 197 -5.92 0.87 -35.96
CA GLN A 197 -6.30 2.18 -36.48
C GLN A 197 -5.16 3.20 -36.35
N GLU A 198 -4.46 3.24 -35.21
CA GLU A 198 -3.29 4.12 -35.04
C GLU A 198 -2.17 3.82 -36.05
N TYR A 199 -2.02 2.56 -36.46
CA TYR A 199 -1.07 2.20 -37.51
C TYR A 199 -1.54 2.65 -38.90
N ARG A 200 -2.85 2.55 -39.20
CA ARG A 200 -3.42 3.09 -40.44
C ARG A 200 -3.23 4.60 -40.53
N ASP A 201 -3.43 5.33 -39.42
CA ASP A 201 -3.26 6.78 -39.36
C ASP A 201 -1.79 7.20 -39.60
N GLN A 202 -0.84 6.29 -39.34
CA GLN A 202 0.60 6.45 -39.67
C GLN A 202 0.96 5.97 -41.08
N GLY A 203 -0.03 5.58 -41.91
CA GLY A 203 0.19 5.08 -43.26
C GLY A 203 0.76 3.67 -43.35
N LYS A 204 0.63 2.85 -42.27
CA LYS A 204 1.09 1.46 -42.25
C LYS A 204 -0.09 0.51 -42.43
N ASP A 205 0.14 -0.62 -43.10
CA ASP A 205 -0.85 -1.69 -43.25
C ASP A 205 -0.82 -2.63 -42.03
N PRO A 206 -1.88 -2.67 -41.20
CA PRO A 206 -1.93 -3.55 -40.03
C PRO A 206 -1.79 -5.04 -40.35
N ALA A 207 -2.16 -5.47 -41.56
CA ALA A 207 -1.99 -6.86 -42.00
C ALA A 207 -0.51 -7.29 -42.05
N THR A 208 0.41 -6.33 -42.16
CA THR A 208 1.86 -6.58 -42.12
C THR A 208 2.44 -6.52 -40.70
N LEU A 209 1.63 -6.18 -39.69
CA LEU A 209 2.07 -5.84 -38.34
C LEU A 209 1.63 -6.87 -37.28
N ASP A 210 1.29 -8.10 -37.68
CA ASP A 210 0.92 -9.18 -36.74
C ASP A 210 2.01 -9.49 -35.71
N TYR A 211 3.27 -9.18 -36.03
CA TYR A 211 4.40 -9.33 -35.12
C TYR A 211 4.47 -8.28 -33.99
N VAL A 212 3.63 -7.23 -34.03
CA VAL A 212 3.65 -6.13 -33.03
C VAL A 212 2.26 -5.78 -32.49
N VAL A 213 1.21 -5.85 -33.31
CA VAL A 213 -0.16 -5.47 -32.91
C VAL A 213 -0.63 -6.17 -31.63
N PRO A 214 -0.50 -7.50 -31.48
CA PRO A 214 -0.96 -8.20 -30.27
C PRO A 214 -0.28 -7.70 -28.98
N PHE A 215 0.99 -7.30 -29.07
CA PHE A 215 1.79 -6.85 -27.91
C PHE A 215 1.46 -5.42 -27.47
N LYS A 216 0.72 -4.66 -28.29
CA LYS A 216 0.27 -3.29 -27.96
C LYS A 216 -1.19 -3.22 -27.50
N VAL A 217 -1.87 -4.37 -27.39
CA VAL A 217 -3.21 -4.47 -26.82
C VAL A 217 -3.12 -4.40 -25.29
N PHE A 218 -4.04 -3.64 -24.69
CA PHE A 218 -4.21 -3.57 -23.25
C PHE A 218 -5.62 -4.08 -22.93
N GLU A 219 -5.72 -5.16 -22.16
CA GLU A 219 -7.03 -5.78 -21.87
C GLU A 219 -7.91 -4.91 -20.96
N GLY A 220 -7.30 -3.96 -20.22
CA GLY A 220 -7.99 -3.14 -19.23
C GLY A 220 -8.52 -4.00 -18.07
N ASN A 221 -9.63 -3.57 -17.46
CA ASN A 221 -10.32 -4.30 -16.40
C ASN A 221 -9.41 -4.61 -15.19
N ARG A 222 -8.53 -3.65 -14.85
CA ARG A 222 -7.61 -3.72 -13.71
C ARG A 222 -8.04 -2.71 -12.65
N PRO A 223 -8.34 -3.14 -11.42
CA PRO A 223 -9.05 -2.30 -10.47
C PRO A 223 -8.13 -1.29 -9.77
N THR A 224 -8.63 -0.07 -9.58
CA THR A 224 -7.92 0.99 -8.87
C THR A 224 -8.86 1.79 -7.99
N ASN A 225 -8.39 2.17 -6.79
CA ASN A 225 -8.98 3.28 -6.04
C ASN A 225 -8.18 4.56 -6.34
N SER A 226 -8.86 5.70 -6.43
CA SER A 226 -8.22 7.01 -6.56
C SER A 226 -8.57 7.89 -5.36
N ILE A 227 -7.58 8.18 -4.52
CA ILE A 227 -7.71 9.02 -3.33
C ILE A 227 -7.08 10.37 -3.64
N LEU A 228 -7.93 11.37 -3.88
CA LEU A 228 -7.49 12.74 -4.14
C LEU A 228 -7.69 13.59 -2.88
N LEU A 229 -6.59 14.14 -2.38
CA LEU A 229 -6.60 15.11 -1.29
C LEU A 229 -6.38 16.51 -1.85
N ARG A 230 -6.81 17.54 -1.14
CA ARG A 230 -6.49 18.93 -1.55
C ARG A 230 -4.98 19.18 -1.51
N GLU A 231 -4.33 18.78 -0.44
CA GLU A 231 -2.90 18.99 -0.17
C GLU A 231 -2.45 17.98 0.90
N ILE A 232 -1.18 17.58 0.91
CA ILE A 232 -0.62 16.76 2.01
C ILE A 232 -0.19 17.68 3.15
N THR A 233 -1.04 17.86 4.15
CA THR A 233 -0.75 18.63 5.37
C THR A 233 -0.60 17.66 6.54
N PRO A 234 -0.09 18.07 7.72
CA PRO A 234 -0.08 17.19 8.88
C PRO A 234 -1.47 16.60 9.16
N PHE A 235 -2.52 17.42 9.13
CA PHE A 235 -3.90 16.96 9.29
C PHE A 235 -4.31 15.92 8.23
N SER A 236 -4.11 16.20 6.93
CA SER A 236 -4.58 15.27 5.90
C SER A 236 -3.77 13.98 5.88
N LEU A 237 -2.47 14.03 6.21
CA LEU A 237 -1.63 12.85 6.39
C LEU A 237 -2.10 12.01 7.58
N GLY A 238 -2.46 12.64 8.71
CA GLY A 238 -2.97 11.95 9.89
C GLY A 238 -4.29 11.24 9.61
N ALA A 239 -5.21 11.92 8.92
CA ALA A 239 -6.48 11.33 8.48
C ALA A 239 -6.26 10.17 7.51
N LEU A 240 -5.30 10.29 6.58
CA LEU A 240 -4.97 9.24 5.62
C LEU A 240 -4.31 8.03 6.28
N ILE A 241 -3.45 8.22 7.28
CA ILE A 241 -2.86 7.11 8.04
C ILE A 241 -3.97 6.35 8.78
N ALA A 242 -4.82 7.07 9.53
CA ALA A 242 -5.93 6.48 10.27
C ALA A 242 -6.97 5.80 9.35
N LEU A 243 -7.16 6.29 8.11
CA LEU A 243 -8.01 5.64 7.12
C LEU A 243 -7.56 4.19 6.87
N TYR A 244 -6.24 4.00 6.67
CA TYR A 244 -5.66 2.67 6.43
C TYR A 244 -5.60 1.84 7.71
N GLU A 245 -5.32 2.42 8.88
CA GLU A 245 -5.40 1.69 10.16
C GLU A 245 -6.80 1.09 10.38
N HIS A 246 -7.86 1.87 10.13
CA HIS A 246 -9.24 1.39 10.22
C HIS A 246 -9.62 0.42 9.10
N LYS A 247 -9.05 0.56 7.88
CA LYS A 247 -9.16 -0.46 6.81
C LYS A 247 -8.62 -1.80 7.32
N ILE A 248 -7.41 -1.80 7.87
CA ILE A 248 -6.71 -2.99 8.40
C ILE A 248 -7.50 -3.62 9.55
N PHE A 249 -7.98 -2.80 10.49
CA PHE A 249 -8.83 -3.26 11.58
C PHE A 249 -10.11 -3.92 11.07
N THR A 250 -10.81 -3.28 10.14
CA THR A 250 -12.06 -3.81 9.57
C THR A 250 -11.84 -5.16 8.89
N GLN A 251 -10.75 -5.31 8.13
CA GLN A 251 -10.38 -6.58 7.52
C GLN A 251 -10.14 -7.66 8.57
N GLY A 252 -9.36 -7.38 9.61
CA GLY A 252 -9.08 -8.37 10.66
C GLY A 252 -10.30 -8.77 11.49
N VAL A 253 -11.24 -7.84 11.71
CA VAL A 253 -12.55 -8.15 12.32
C VAL A 253 -13.32 -9.15 11.48
N ILE A 254 -13.50 -8.87 10.18
CA ILE A 254 -14.26 -9.71 9.24
C ILE A 254 -13.60 -11.08 9.07
N LEU A 255 -12.28 -11.11 8.91
CA LEU A 255 -11.48 -12.33 8.69
C LEU A 255 -11.19 -13.10 9.99
N ASN A 256 -11.89 -12.78 11.07
CA ASN A 256 -11.80 -13.45 12.36
C ASN A 256 -10.39 -13.65 12.95
N ILE A 257 -9.47 -12.69 12.79
CA ILE A 257 -8.09 -12.77 13.32
C ILE A 257 -7.79 -11.71 14.40
N PHE A 258 -6.68 -11.87 15.10
CA PHE A 258 -6.13 -10.85 16.00
C PHE A 258 -5.15 -9.94 15.24
N THR A 259 -5.59 -8.70 14.97
CA THR A 259 -4.82 -7.69 14.22
C THR A 259 -3.67 -7.08 15.03
N PHE A 260 -3.72 -7.12 16.36
CA PHE A 260 -2.84 -6.31 17.23
C PHE A 260 -1.79 -7.12 18.02
N ASP A 261 -1.50 -8.35 17.59
CA ASP A 261 -0.39 -9.16 18.11
C ASP A 261 0.66 -9.45 17.01
N GLN A 262 1.83 -9.98 17.38
CA GLN A 262 2.92 -10.27 16.45
C GLN A 262 3.80 -11.47 16.87
N TRP A 263 3.19 -12.59 17.28
CA TRP A 263 3.94 -13.78 17.74
C TRP A 263 4.92 -14.36 16.70
N GLY A 264 4.67 -14.13 15.41
CA GLY A 264 5.51 -14.63 14.31
C GLY A 264 6.97 -14.16 14.35
N VAL A 265 7.29 -13.08 15.07
CA VAL A 265 8.67 -12.54 15.14
C VAL A 265 9.56 -13.29 16.16
N GLU A 266 8.99 -14.16 16.99
CA GLU A 266 9.70 -14.76 18.12
C GLU A 266 10.67 -15.87 17.69
N LEU A 267 10.27 -16.73 16.76
CA LEU A 267 11.10 -17.87 16.34
C LEU A 267 12.44 -17.41 15.77
N GLY A 268 12.44 -16.40 14.89
CA GLY A 268 13.66 -15.83 14.32
C GLY A 268 14.60 -15.26 15.39
N LYS A 269 14.05 -14.56 16.39
CA LYS A 269 14.84 -14.03 17.52
C LYS A 269 15.44 -15.15 18.37
N GLN A 270 14.68 -16.20 18.65
CA GLN A 270 15.17 -17.35 19.41
C GLN A 270 16.30 -18.09 18.68
N LEU A 271 16.14 -18.32 17.37
CA LEU A 271 17.18 -18.95 16.54
C LEU A 271 18.43 -18.07 16.43
N ALA A 272 18.27 -16.77 16.20
CA ALA A 272 19.39 -15.82 16.16
C ALA A 272 20.17 -15.78 17.49
N ASN A 273 19.46 -15.83 18.63
CA ASN A 273 20.09 -15.88 19.95
C ASN A 273 20.88 -17.18 20.19
N ARG A 274 20.47 -18.31 19.60
CA ARG A 274 21.21 -19.58 19.65
C ARG A 274 22.44 -19.57 18.73
N ILE A 275 22.30 -18.99 17.53
CA ILE A 275 23.37 -18.91 16.53
C ILE A 275 24.45 -17.90 16.95
N LEU A 276 24.08 -16.75 17.53
CA LEU A 276 25.03 -15.67 17.83
C LEU A 276 26.26 -16.11 18.68
N PRO A 277 26.12 -16.91 19.75
CA PRO A 277 27.27 -17.48 20.47
C PRO A 277 28.16 -18.40 19.62
N GLU A 278 27.57 -19.18 18.71
CA GLU A 278 28.28 -20.11 17.83
C GLU A 278 29.16 -19.38 16.80
N LEU A 279 28.87 -18.11 16.53
CA LEU A 279 29.69 -17.26 15.67
C LEU A 279 30.92 -16.68 16.39
N LYS A 280 31.17 -16.96 17.68
CA LYS A 280 32.30 -16.33 18.39
C LYS A 280 33.63 -17.06 18.24
N ASP A 281 33.62 -18.38 18.16
CA ASP A 281 34.83 -19.20 18.00
C ASP A 281 34.97 -19.73 16.57
N ASP A 282 36.10 -20.38 16.26
CA ASP A 282 36.41 -20.94 14.95
C ASP A 282 36.06 -22.43 14.82
N LYS A 283 35.30 -22.98 15.78
CA LYS A 283 34.90 -24.38 15.71
C LYS A 283 33.91 -24.61 14.57
N GLU A 284 34.04 -25.75 13.91
CA GLU A 284 33.03 -26.19 12.95
C GLU A 284 31.68 -26.40 13.64
N ILE A 285 30.62 -25.89 13.04
CA ILE A 285 29.24 -26.01 13.52
C ILE A 285 28.55 -27.19 12.85
N SER A 286 27.93 -28.03 13.69
CA SER A 286 27.16 -29.21 13.26
C SER A 286 25.85 -29.38 14.06
N SER A 287 25.39 -28.34 14.75
CA SER A 287 24.22 -28.35 15.65
C SER A 287 22.89 -28.09 14.95
N HIS A 288 22.89 -27.65 13.69
CA HIS A 288 21.69 -27.32 12.92
C HIS A 288 21.50 -28.26 11.73
N ASP A 289 20.54 -27.95 10.87
CA ASP A 289 20.41 -28.59 9.56
C ASP A 289 21.65 -28.31 8.67
N SER A 290 21.82 -29.12 7.63
CA SER A 290 23.01 -29.06 6.76
C SER A 290 23.18 -27.72 6.05
N SER A 291 22.09 -26.99 5.75
CA SER A 291 22.16 -25.67 5.11
C SER A 291 22.72 -24.64 6.08
N THR A 292 22.12 -24.55 7.28
CA THR A 292 22.54 -23.60 8.32
C THR A 292 23.99 -23.86 8.75
N ASN A 293 24.36 -25.12 8.97
CA ASN A 293 25.75 -25.47 9.28
C ASN A 293 26.71 -25.07 8.15
N GLY A 294 26.39 -25.41 6.90
CA GLY A 294 27.22 -25.09 5.75
C GLY A 294 27.44 -23.59 5.57
N LEU A 295 26.38 -22.79 5.77
CA LEU A 295 26.44 -21.32 5.71
C LEU A 295 27.29 -20.72 6.83
N ILE A 296 27.09 -21.17 8.08
CA ILE A 296 27.88 -20.68 9.23
C ILE A 296 29.36 -21.03 9.03
N ASN A 297 29.67 -22.27 8.67
CA ASN A 297 31.05 -22.72 8.47
C ASN A 297 31.71 -21.99 7.29
N ARG A 298 30.96 -21.73 6.21
CA ARG A 298 31.45 -20.90 5.11
C ARG A 298 31.72 -19.46 5.54
N TYR A 299 30.82 -18.86 6.31
CA TYR A 299 31.04 -17.53 6.89
C TYR A 299 32.31 -17.49 7.76
N LYS A 300 32.50 -18.48 8.63
CA LYS A 300 33.72 -18.60 9.45
C LYS A 300 34.98 -18.73 8.60
N ALA A 301 34.95 -19.48 7.50
CA ALA A 301 36.09 -19.60 6.59
C ALA A 301 36.39 -18.30 5.80
N TRP A 302 35.43 -17.39 5.65
CA TRP A 302 35.58 -16.14 4.88
C TRP A 302 35.86 -14.91 5.74
N ARG A 303 35.58 -14.94 7.05
CA ARG A 303 35.65 -13.74 7.91
C ARG A 303 37.08 -13.33 8.34
N GLY A 304 38.09 -14.13 8.01
CA GLY A 304 39.50 -13.90 8.38
C GLY A 304 39.89 -14.71 9.60
#